data_AF-A0A182E7D1-F1
#
_entry.id   AF-A0A182E7D1-F1
#
_cell.length_a   1.000
_cell.length_b   1.000
_cell.length_c   1.000
_cell.angle_alpha   90.00
_cell.angle_beta   90.00
_cell.angle_gamma   90.00
#
_symmetry.space_group_name_H-M   'P 1'
#
loop_
_entity.id
_entity.type
_entity.pdbx_description
1 polymer ?
#
loop_
_entity_poly.entity_id
_entity_poly.type
_entity_poly.pdbx_seq_one_letter_code
_entity_poly.pdbx_strand_id
1 'polypeptide(L)'
;MNLDFRSIFLARPSGNSRTRLTFLVPSRGLIGYQGELLTDSRGTGIINRSFHGYAPYKGSISGRRNGVLISIDKGEAVAYAIFNLQDRGVIFIKPQDKIYCGMIIGQHNRDNDLEINVLKGKQLTNIRATGSDEAIKLTPPKIMTLEEMIAYINDDELVEVTPKSIRLRKKFLDPNERINGLGRIGKSVLRAIFEIEKYSEQIEVVAVNGSLSAKQHAHSIKYDSIHGKFNGNVGFSDSENWISINGRKFSLYRERSPENIPWNVDVVLECTGAFNKRVEAIRHNAERIVVSAPVSDADVTIVHGVNNNMLKKEHKVISAGSCTTNCLAPIVQVLHSNLGIRSGFMTTVHAYTNDQNILDGNHKDPRRARACGLSIVPTTTGAAKTISYIIPELKGKLDGTAIRVPVSNVSMVDFKFTTDKKVTAKEINRMFRNSENYVLSICEEPLVSIDFVHNPYSAIVDLAGTYVTGDICRVAAWYDNEWAFSLRMLDIVLLCYNGV
;
A
#
# COMPACT_ATOMS: atom_id res chain seq x y z
N MET A 1 -16.27 -23.27 13.08
CA MET A 1 -15.93 -23.02 14.50
C MET A 1 -15.38 -24.29 15.11
N ASN A 2 -14.10 -24.33 15.53
CA ASN A 2 -13.61 -25.41 16.39
C ASN A 2 -14.07 -25.11 17.82
N LEU A 3 -15.27 -25.56 18.16
CA LEU A 3 -15.73 -25.59 19.54
C LEU A 3 -14.84 -26.58 20.29
N ASP A 4 -13.94 -26.05 21.11
CA ASP A 4 -13.03 -26.85 21.92
C ASP A 4 -13.82 -27.47 23.09
N PHE A 5 -14.61 -28.51 22.79
CA PHE A 5 -15.37 -29.30 23.76
C PHE A 5 -14.42 -30.19 24.59
N ARG A 6 -13.42 -29.59 25.26
CA ARG A 6 -12.38 -30.34 25.99
C ARG A 6 -12.88 -31.04 27.26
N SER A 7 -14.16 -30.91 27.62
CA SER A 7 -14.73 -31.67 28.73
C SER A 7 -16.25 -31.72 28.65
N ILE A 8 -16.80 -32.84 28.15
CA ILE A 8 -18.19 -33.21 28.46
C ILE A 8 -18.19 -33.51 29.96
N PHE A 9 -18.73 -32.60 30.77
CA PHE A 9 -18.68 -32.78 32.21
C PHE A 9 -19.77 -33.72 32.71
N LEU A 10 -20.92 -33.79 32.02
CA LEU A 10 -22.03 -34.70 32.35
C LEU A 10 -23.00 -34.85 31.16
N ALA A 11 -23.28 -36.09 30.78
CA ALA A 11 -24.45 -36.47 30.00
C ALA A 11 -25.45 -37.15 30.96
N ARG A 12 -26.62 -36.53 31.18
CA ARG A 12 -27.67 -37.11 32.02
C ARG A 12 -28.98 -37.24 31.23
N PRO A 13 -29.67 -38.40 31.30
CA PRO A 13 -31.06 -38.49 30.85
C PRO A 13 -31.90 -37.52 31.68
N SER A 14 -32.71 -36.67 31.05
CA SER A 14 -33.60 -35.75 31.78
C SER A 14 -35.05 -36.25 31.87
N GLY A 15 -35.31 -37.52 31.51
CA GLY A 15 -36.67 -38.05 31.30
C GLY A 15 -37.32 -37.53 30.00
N ASN A 16 -38.40 -38.18 29.57
CA ASN A 16 -39.17 -37.84 28.35
C ASN A 16 -38.35 -37.75 27.05
N SER A 17 -37.48 -38.74 26.80
CA SER A 17 -36.66 -38.84 25.57
C SER A 17 -35.72 -37.66 25.31
N ARG A 18 -35.31 -36.93 26.36
CA ARG A 18 -34.38 -35.81 26.29
C ARG A 18 -33.05 -36.13 26.96
N THR A 19 -31.97 -35.71 26.31
CA THR A 19 -30.59 -35.83 26.82
C THR A 19 -30.06 -34.43 27.13
N ARG A 20 -29.56 -34.21 28.35
CA ARG A 20 -28.90 -32.97 28.72
C ARG A 20 -27.40 -33.13 28.57
N LEU A 21 -26.79 -32.22 27.80
CA LEU A 21 -25.34 -32.09 27.64
C LEU A 21 -24.90 -30.77 28.29
N THR A 22 -23.80 -30.81 29.07
CA THR A 22 -23.23 -29.62 29.72
C THR A 22 -21.78 -29.45 29.29
N PHE A 23 -21.46 -28.24 28.81
CA PHE A 23 -20.14 -27.90 28.29
C PHE A 23 -19.62 -26.62 28.93
N LEU A 24 -18.31 -26.56 29.16
CA LEU A 24 -17.60 -25.31 29.42
C LEU A 24 -17.03 -24.79 28.10
N VAL A 25 -17.59 -23.69 27.60
CA VAL A 25 -17.21 -23.09 26.32
C VAL A 25 -16.84 -21.63 26.55
N PRO A 26 -15.76 -21.11 25.95
CA PRO A 26 -15.47 -19.68 25.97
C PRO A 26 -16.67 -18.89 25.41
N SER A 27 -17.04 -17.77 26.04
CA SER A 27 -18.19 -16.96 25.61
C SER A 27 -18.13 -16.57 24.14
N ARG A 28 -16.93 -16.24 23.65
CA ARG A 28 -16.63 -15.96 22.24
C ARG A 28 -16.85 -17.13 21.27
N GLY A 29 -16.75 -18.37 21.76
CA GLY A 29 -17.01 -19.58 20.97
C GLY A 29 -18.50 -19.89 20.82
N LEU A 30 -19.38 -19.24 21.61
CA LEU A 30 -20.83 -19.43 21.52
C LEU A 30 -21.50 -18.46 20.53
N ILE A 31 -20.77 -17.47 20.00
CA ILE A 31 -21.31 -16.48 19.06
C ILE A 31 -21.70 -17.19 17.76
N GLY A 32 -22.99 -17.18 17.40
CA GLY A 32 -23.49 -17.82 16.18
C GLY A 32 -23.84 -19.30 16.35
N TYR A 33 -23.43 -19.95 17.44
CA TYR A 33 -23.68 -21.38 17.65
C TYR A 33 -25.16 -21.69 17.92
N GLN A 34 -25.93 -20.74 18.45
CA GLN A 34 -27.36 -20.96 18.72
C GLN A 34 -28.14 -21.29 17.44
N GLY A 35 -27.82 -20.62 16.33
CA GLY A 35 -28.41 -20.90 15.02
C GLY A 35 -28.01 -22.27 14.47
N GLU A 36 -26.73 -22.63 14.59
CA GLU A 36 -26.22 -23.95 14.18
C GLU A 36 -26.89 -25.07 14.99
N LEU A 37 -27.00 -24.93 16.31
CA LEU A 37 -27.66 -25.92 17.17
C LEU A 37 -29.13 -26.13 16.77
N LEU A 38 -29.87 -25.06 16.49
CA LEU A 38 -31.26 -25.17 16.05
C LEU A 38 -31.35 -25.88 14.69
N THR A 39 -30.41 -25.63 13.79
CA THR A 39 -30.34 -26.31 12.49
C THR A 39 -30.03 -27.81 12.67
N ASP A 40 -28.97 -28.14 13.42
CA ASP A 40 -28.53 -29.51 13.67
C ASP A 40 -29.59 -30.33 14.41
N SER A 41 -30.29 -29.71 15.36
CA SER A 41 -31.34 -30.34 16.15
C SER A 41 -32.73 -30.27 15.50
N ARG A 42 -32.86 -29.69 14.31
CA ARG A 42 -34.15 -29.44 13.64
C ARG A 42 -35.17 -28.73 14.55
N GLY A 43 -34.69 -27.77 15.34
CA GLY A 43 -35.48 -26.96 16.26
C GLY A 43 -35.83 -27.61 17.59
N THR A 44 -35.35 -28.83 17.87
CA THR A 44 -35.67 -29.54 19.13
C THR A 44 -34.65 -29.27 20.24
N GLY A 45 -33.49 -28.72 19.90
CA GLY A 45 -32.41 -28.40 20.83
C GLY A 45 -32.73 -27.13 21.63
N ILE A 46 -32.48 -27.20 22.94
CA ILE A 46 -32.60 -26.04 23.84
C ILE A 46 -31.21 -25.76 24.41
N ILE A 47 -30.73 -24.53 24.22
CA ILE A 47 -29.49 -24.05 24.84
C ILE A 47 -29.82 -23.13 26.01
N ASN A 48 -29.13 -23.35 27.12
CA ASN A 48 -29.09 -22.41 28.23
C ASN A 48 -27.63 -22.09 28.53
N ARG A 49 -27.34 -20.83 28.84
CA ARG A 49 -26.00 -20.36 29.15
C ARG A 49 -25.99 -19.73 30.54
N SER A 50 -25.04 -20.15 31.36
CA SER A 50 -24.76 -19.53 32.65
C SER A 50 -23.30 -19.12 32.68
N PHE A 51 -23.02 -17.92 33.16
CA PHE A 51 -21.65 -17.44 33.31
C PHE A 51 -20.96 -18.25 34.42
N HIS A 52 -19.84 -18.89 34.07
CA HIS A 52 -19.07 -19.69 35.03
C HIS A 52 -17.96 -18.88 35.71
N GLY A 53 -17.17 -18.13 34.93
CA GLY A 53 -16.03 -17.35 35.43
C GLY A 53 -15.12 -16.86 34.31
N TYR A 54 -14.12 -16.05 34.66
CA TYR A 54 -13.07 -15.62 33.75
C TYR A 54 -11.96 -16.67 33.65
N ALA A 55 -11.29 -16.76 32.50
CA ALA A 55 -10.16 -17.65 32.28
C ALA A 55 -9.09 -16.96 31.40
N PRO A 56 -7.82 -17.40 31.46
CA PRO A 56 -6.77 -16.89 30.58
C PRO A 56 -7.14 -17.06 29.10
N TYR A 57 -6.70 -16.10 28.27
CA TYR A 57 -6.92 -16.12 26.83
C TYR A 57 -6.30 -17.36 26.19
N LYS A 58 -7.08 -18.12 25.41
CA LYS A 58 -6.67 -19.41 24.82
C LYS A 58 -6.34 -19.33 23.31
N GLY A 59 -5.92 -18.18 22.79
CA GLY A 59 -5.60 -18.00 21.36
C GLY A 59 -6.79 -17.56 20.50
N SER A 60 -6.58 -17.25 19.22
CA SER A 60 -7.62 -16.72 18.31
C SER A 60 -8.66 -17.77 17.91
N ILE A 61 -9.91 -17.36 17.64
CA ILE A 61 -10.88 -18.25 17.00
C ILE A 61 -10.54 -18.27 15.51
N SER A 62 -10.39 -19.47 14.92
CA SER A 62 -10.17 -19.60 13.48
C SER A 62 -11.35 -18.98 12.71
N GLY A 63 -11.04 -17.95 11.91
CA GLY A 63 -12.01 -17.29 11.03
C GLY A 63 -12.48 -18.20 9.90
N ARG A 64 -13.28 -17.63 8.99
CA ARG A 64 -13.77 -18.37 7.83
C ARG A 64 -12.63 -18.76 6.87
N ARG A 65 -12.79 -19.91 6.19
CA ARG A 65 -11.86 -20.37 5.14
C ARG A 65 -12.16 -19.80 3.76
N ASN A 66 -13.37 -19.27 3.58
CA ASN A 66 -13.88 -18.75 2.32
C ASN A 66 -13.59 -17.25 2.20
N GLY A 67 -13.18 -16.81 1.01
CA GLY A 67 -13.02 -15.42 0.64
C GLY A 67 -14.35 -14.78 0.28
N VAL A 68 -14.40 -13.45 0.35
CA VAL A 68 -15.62 -12.67 0.06
C VAL A 68 -15.59 -12.05 -1.33
N LEU A 69 -16.78 -11.81 -1.87
CA LEU A 69 -16.99 -10.96 -3.04
C LEU A 69 -17.25 -9.54 -2.54
N ILE A 70 -16.44 -8.58 -3.00
CA ILE A 70 -16.44 -7.20 -2.52
C ILE A 70 -16.83 -6.29 -3.67
N SER A 71 -17.86 -5.46 -3.46
CA SER A 71 -18.24 -4.43 -4.43
C SER A 71 -17.14 -3.38 -4.56
N ILE A 72 -16.82 -2.97 -5.78
CA ILE A 72 -15.89 -1.85 -6.04
C ILE A 72 -16.59 -0.54 -6.40
N ASP A 73 -17.90 -0.59 -6.66
CA ASP A 73 -18.68 0.56 -7.13
C ASP A 73 -19.86 0.90 -6.19
N LYS A 74 -20.41 2.10 -6.38
CA LYS A 74 -21.62 2.58 -5.70
C LYS A 74 -22.76 2.70 -6.69
N GLY A 75 -23.89 2.08 -6.39
CA GLY A 75 -25.06 2.07 -7.27
C GLY A 75 -26.09 1.04 -6.84
N GLU A 76 -26.85 0.53 -7.81
CA GLU A 76 -27.85 -0.52 -7.61
C GLU A 76 -27.41 -1.80 -8.30
N ALA A 77 -27.47 -2.91 -7.57
CA ALA A 77 -27.03 -4.19 -8.11
C ALA A 77 -27.89 -4.64 -9.31
N VAL A 78 -27.24 -5.05 -10.40
CA VAL A 78 -27.92 -5.44 -11.65
C VAL A 78 -28.12 -6.96 -11.69
N ALA A 79 -29.34 -7.40 -12.03
CA ALA A 79 -29.70 -8.81 -12.11
C ALA A 79 -28.76 -9.64 -13.01
N TYR A 80 -28.37 -9.07 -14.16
CA TYR A 80 -27.40 -9.70 -15.07
C TYR A 80 -26.02 -9.92 -14.44
N ALA A 81 -25.53 -8.96 -13.65
CA ALA A 81 -24.25 -9.11 -12.97
C ALA A 81 -24.34 -10.19 -11.88
N ILE A 82 -25.42 -10.20 -11.09
CA ILE A 82 -25.65 -11.21 -10.05
C ILE A 82 -25.75 -12.62 -10.67
N PHE A 83 -26.44 -12.76 -11.81
CA PHE A 83 -26.56 -14.04 -12.52
C PHE A 83 -25.20 -14.64 -12.88
N ASN A 84 -24.26 -13.84 -13.38
CA ASN A 84 -22.92 -14.34 -13.72
C ASN A 84 -22.06 -14.65 -12.48
N LEU A 85 -22.43 -14.12 -11.31
CA LEU A 85 -21.68 -14.28 -10.07
C LEU A 85 -22.18 -15.44 -9.21
N GLN A 86 -23.45 -15.84 -9.34
CA GLN A 86 -24.02 -16.93 -8.55
C GLN A 86 -23.33 -18.28 -8.82
N ASP A 87 -22.75 -18.47 -10.01
CA ASP A 87 -21.93 -19.64 -10.34
C ASP A 87 -20.57 -19.63 -9.61
N ARG A 88 -20.11 -18.45 -9.20
CA ARG A 88 -18.83 -18.27 -8.48
C ARG A 88 -18.97 -18.43 -6.98
N GLY A 89 -20.20 -18.38 -6.44
CA GLY A 89 -20.44 -18.57 -5.02
C GLY A 89 -21.77 -18.04 -4.52
N VAL A 90 -21.91 -17.97 -3.20
CA VAL A 90 -23.18 -17.62 -2.55
C VAL A 90 -23.32 -16.10 -2.48
N ILE A 91 -24.40 -15.57 -3.04
CA ILE A 91 -24.68 -14.13 -3.08
C ILE A 91 -25.50 -13.70 -1.87
N PHE A 92 -25.22 -12.51 -1.32
CA PHE A 92 -25.90 -11.94 -0.15
C PHE A 92 -26.87 -10.81 -0.51
N ILE A 93 -26.82 -10.32 -1.74
CA ILE A 93 -27.61 -9.17 -2.22
C ILE A 93 -28.64 -9.57 -3.29
N LYS A 94 -29.69 -8.76 -3.42
CA LYS A 94 -30.73 -8.86 -4.45
C LYS A 94 -30.49 -7.83 -5.56
N PRO A 95 -31.07 -8.03 -6.76
CA PRO A 95 -31.18 -6.94 -7.73
C PRO A 95 -31.80 -5.69 -7.09
N GLN A 96 -31.34 -4.51 -7.51
CA GLN A 96 -31.75 -3.19 -6.99
C GLN A 96 -31.27 -2.86 -5.57
N ASP A 97 -30.57 -3.76 -4.88
CA ASP A 97 -29.95 -3.43 -3.60
C ASP A 97 -28.92 -2.30 -3.79
N LYS A 98 -28.98 -1.31 -2.90
CA LYS A 98 -28.02 -0.20 -2.87
C LYS A 98 -26.68 -0.68 -2.34
N ILE A 99 -25.70 -0.71 -3.22
CA ILE A 99 -24.33 -1.12 -2.95
C ILE A 99 -23.38 0.07 -2.90
N TYR A 100 -22.25 -0.12 -2.22
CA TYR A 100 -21.15 0.85 -2.17
C TYR A 100 -19.80 0.12 -2.19
N CYS A 101 -18.74 0.85 -2.55
CA CYS A 101 -17.39 0.30 -2.61
C CYS A 101 -16.97 -0.28 -1.24
N GLY A 102 -16.40 -1.48 -1.20
CA GLY A 102 -16.01 -2.20 0.01
C GLY A 102 -17.15 -2.95 0.71
N MET A 103 -18.39 -2.89 0.20
CA MET A 103 -19.49 -3.72 0.68
C MET A 103 -19.26 -5.19 0.30
N ILE A 104 -19.45 -6.11 1.25
CA ILE A 104 -19.38 -7.55 1.00
C ILE A 104 -20.74 -8.00 0.47
N ILE A 105 -20.73 -8.55 -0.73
CA ILE A 105 -21.94 -8.86 -1.51
C ILE A 105 -22.14 -10.37 -1.73
N GLY A 106 -21.17 -11.18 -1.30
CA GLY A 106 -21.23 -12.63 -1.39
C GLY A 106 -19.95 -13.29 -0.89
N GLN A 107 -19.86 -14.60 -1.08
CA GLN A 107 -18.69 -15.42 -0.74
C GLN A 107 -18.41 -16.44 -1.84
N HIS A 108 -17.16 -16.90 -1.93
CA HIS A 108 -16.77 -17.96 -2.86
C HIS A 108 -15.89 -19.03 -2.19
N ASN A 109 -15.53 -20.06 -2.93
CA ASN A 109 -14.92 -21.28 -2.38
C ASN A 109 -13.41 -21.21 -2.15
N ARG A 110 -12.71 -20.17 -2.64
CA ARG A 110 -11.27 -20.01 -2.38
C ARG A 110 -11.05 -19.10 -1.18
N ASP A 111 -9.83 -19.07 -0.66
CA ASP A 111 -9.44 -18.36 0.56
C ASP A 111 -9.07 -16.88 0.35
N ASN A 112 -9.05 -16.40 -0.90
CA ASN A 112 -8.71 -15.03 -1.24
C ASN A 112 -9.96 -14.17 -1.47
N ASP A 113 -9.93 -12.88 -1.13
CA ASP A 113 -11.03 -11.96 -1.48
C ASP A 113 -11.02 -11.60 -2.97
N LEU A 114 -12.20 -11.31 -3.53
CA LEU A 114 -12.38 -10.91 -4.93
C LEU A 114 -13.16 -9.60 -5.03
N GLU A 115 -12.62 -8.69 -5.82
CA GLU A 115 -13.26 -7.43 -6.16
C GLU A 115 -14.13 -7.58 -7.41
N ILE A 116 -15.39 -7.13 -7.30
CA ILE A 116 -16.43 -7.39 -8.29
C ILE A 116 -17.22 -6.12 -8.59
N ASN A 117 -17.41 -5.86 -9.88
CA ASN A 117 -18.39 -4.89 -10.34
C ASN A 117 -19.75 -5.59 -10.55
N VAL A 118 -20.72 -5.19 -9.74
CA VAL A 118 -22.11 -5.68 -9.75
C VAL A 118 -23.10 -4.72 -10.42
N LEU A 119 -22.60 -3.65 -11.04
CA LEU A 119 -23.38 -2.67 -11.78
C LEU A 119 -23.39 -2.93 -13.29
N LYS A 120 -22.59 -3.88 -13.78
CA LYS A 120 -22.43 -4.14 -15.21
C LYS A 120 -23.68 -4.80 -15.81
N GLY A 121 -24.37 -4.08 -16.70
CA GLY A 121 -25.48 -4.60 -17.49
C GLY A 121 -25.04 -5.46 -18.68
N LYS A 122 -26.01 -6.12 -19.33
CA LYS A 122 -25.82 -6.86 -20.59
C LYS A 122 -25.47 -5.86 -21.70
N GLN A 123 -24.37 -6.09 -22.42
CA GLN A 123 -24.06 -5.29 -23.61
C GLN A 123 -25.07 -5.65 -24.72
N LEU A 124 -25.78 -4.65 -25.23
CA LEU A 124 -26.64 -4.80 -26.39
C LEU A 124 -25.75 -4.85 -27.64
N THR A 125 -25.74 -5.99 -28.34
CA THR A 125 -25.13 -6.09 -29.66
C THR A 125 -26.12 -5.56 -30.71
N ASN A 126 -25.66 -4.71 -31.63
CA ASN A 126 -26.48 -4.14 -32.72
C ASN A 126 -26.88 -5.17 -33.80
N ILE A 127 -26.80 -6.47 -33.50
CA ILE A 127 -27.21 -7.55 -34.38
C ILE A 127 -28.57 -8.04 -33.87
N ARG A 128 -29.61 -7.90 -34.70
CA ARG A 128 -30.92 -8.52 -34.45
C ARG A 128 -30.74 -10.04 -34.49
N ALA A 129 -30.38 -10.63 -33.35
CA ALA A 129 -30.54 -12.05 -33.12
C ALA A 129 -31.98 -12.28 -32.66
N THR A 130 -32.76 -13.01 -33.44
CA THR A 130 -34.00 -13.67 -32.99
C THR A 130 -33.63 -14.79 -32.02
N GLY A 131 -33.27 -14.41 -30.80
CA GLY A 131 -33.13 -15.31 -29.65
C GLY A 131 -34.22 -14.96 -28.66
N SER A 132 -34.95 -15.96 -28.16
CA SER A 132 -35.90 -15.81 -27.07
C SER A 132 -35.24 -15.08 -25.88
N ASP A 133 -35.93 -14.09 -25.31
CA ASP A 133 -35.55 -13.50 -24.02
C ASP A 133 -35.57 -14.60 -22.95
N GLU A 134 -34.43 -15.24 -22.71
CA GLU A 134 -34.29 -16.18 -21.62
C GLU A 134 -34.45 -15.41 -20.30
N ALA A 135 -35.50 -15.76 -19.55
CA ALA A 135 -35.72 -15.21 -18.23
C ALA A 135 -34.53 -15.57 -17.33
N ILE A 136 -33.79 -14.55 -16.87
CA ILE A 136 -32.65 -14.71 -15.97
C ILE A 136 -33.15 -15.30 -14.65
N LYS A 137 -32.81 -16.55 -14.37
CA LYS A 137 -33.17 -17.23 -13.11
C LYS A 137 -32.08 -17.02 -12.08
N LEU A 138 -32.39 -16.25 -11.04
CA LEU A 138 -31.48 -15.96 -9.93
C LEU A 138 -31.72 -16.92 -8.76
N THR A 139 -30.64 -17.39 -8.16
CA THR A 139 -30.67 -18.08 -6.87
C THR A 139 -31.01 -17.06 -5.78
N PRO A 140 -31.96 -17.34 -4.87
CA PRO A 140 -32.26 -16.45 -3.75
C PRO A 140 -30.99 -16.17 -2.93
N PRO A 141 -30.73 -14.91 -2.53
CA PRO A 141 -29.54 -14.62 -1.75
C PRO A 141 -29.63 -15.20 -0.35
N LYS A 142 -28.47 -15.55 0.19
CA LYS A 142 -28.35 -15.95 1.59
C LYS A 142 -28.51 -14.71 2.47
N ILE A 143 -29.62 -14.65 3.18
CA ILE A 143 -29.88 -13.64 4.19
C ILE A 143 -29.30 -14.15 5.52
N MET A 144 -28.46 -13.33 6.15
CA MET A 144 -27.87 -13.63 7.46
C MET A 144 -28.49 -12.74 8.53
N THR A 145 -28.71 -13.32 9.70
CA THR A 145 -29.05 -12.63 10.93
C THR A 145 -27.85 -11.84 11.45
N LEU A 146 -28.08 -10.90 12.38
CA LEU A 146 -27.00 -10.15 13.02
C LEU A 146 -25.98 -11.08 13.70
N GLU A 147 -26.47 -12.12 14.38
CA GLU A 147 -25.62 -13.08 15.09
C GLU A 147 -24.73 -13.88 14.11
N GLU A 148 -25.30 -14.34 13.00
CA GLU A 148 -24.55 -15.01 11.93
C GLU A 148 -23.50 -14.06 11.32
N MET A 149 -23.85 -12.80 11.07
CA MET A 149 -22.90 -11.81 10.53
C MET A 149 -21.74 -11.53 11.49
N ILE A 150 -22.00 -11.43 12.80
CA ILE A 150 -20.95 -11.24 13.81
C ILE A 150 -20.03 -12.47 13.87
N ALA A 151 -20.58 -13.68 13.75
CA ALA A 151 -19.79 -14.91 13.67
C ALA A 151 -19.03 -15.07 12.34
N TYR A 152 -19.48 -14.38 11.28
CA TYR A 152 -18.98 -14.52 9.91
C TYR A 152 -17.76 -13.64 9.59
N ILE A 153 -17.70 -12.44 10.15
CA ILE A 153 -16.67 -11.45 9.80
C ILE A 153 -15.25 -11.89 10.19
N ASN A 154 -14.28 -11.49 9.37
CA ASN A 154 -12.86 -11.54 9.73
C ASN A 154 -12.42 -10.18 10.34
N ASP A 155 -11.21 -10.12 10.89
CA ASP A 155 -10.66 -8.92 11.57
C ASP A 155 -10.66 -7.66 10.72
N ASP A 156 -10.70 -7.82 9.40
CA ASP A 156 -10.61 -6.77 8.42
C ASP A 156 -11.98 -6.30 7.89
N GLU A 157 -13.05 -6.69 8.58
CA GLU A 157 -14.44 -6.52 8.20
C GLU A 157 -15.30 -6.03 9.37
N LEU A 158 -16.44 -5.44 9.02
CA LEU A 158 -17.39 -4.90 9.99
C LEU A 158 -18.80 -5.32 9.60
N VAL A 159 -19.62 -5.55 10.63
CA VAL A 159 -21.07 -5.60 10.49
C VAL A 159 -21.60 -4.19 10.63
N GLU A 160 -22.13 -3.66 9.53
CA GLU A 160 -22.80 -2.36 9.51
C GLU A 160 -24.28 -2.56 9.88
N VAL A 161 -24.69 -1.98 11.00
CA VAL A 161 -26.07 -2.04 11.49
C VAL A 161 -26.71 -0.67 11.36
N THR A 162 -27.80 -0.59 10.60
CA THR A 162 -28.64 0.60 10.50
C THR A 162 -30.08 0.24 10.85
N PRO A 163 -30.97 1.20 11.18
CA PRO A 163 -32.37 0.91 11.44
C PRO A 163 -33.12 0.21 10.29
N LYS A 164 -32.58 0.29 9.06
CA LYS A 164 -33.23 -0.25 7.84
C LYS A 164 -32.55 -1.49 7.27
N SER A 165 -31.28 -1.74 7.63
CA SER A 165 -30.52 -2.84 7.04
C SER A 165 -29.31 -3.24 7.88
N ILE A 166 -28.92 -4.49 7.75
CA ILE A 166 -27.68 -5.05 8.29
C ILE A 166 -26.85 -5.51 7.10
N ARG A 167 -25.58 -5.11 7.04
CA ARG A 167 -24.70 -5.36 5.90
C ARG A 167 -23.32 -5.77 6.38
N LEU A 168 -22.63 -6.50 5.52
CA LEU A 168 -21.21 -6.79 5.70
C LEU A 168 -20.39 -5.84 4.84
N ARG A 169 -19.26 -5.38 5.37
CA ARG A 169 -18.32 -4.51 4.64
C ARG A 169 -16.90 -4.74 5.08
N LYS A 170 -15.94 -4.37 4.25
CA LYS A 170 -14.55 -4.22 4.65
C LYS A 170 -14.42 -3.04 5.62
N LYS A 171 -13.46 -3.12 6.54
CA LYS A 171 -13.14 -2.03 7.46
C LYS A 171 -12.71 -0.77 6.69
N PHE A 172 -11.88 -0.94 5.65
CA PHE A 172 -11.52 0.10 4.68
C PHE A 172 -12.23 -0.18 3.36
N LEU A 173 -12.95 0.82 2.85
CA LEU A 173 -13.84 0.63 1.72
C LEU A 173 -13.09 0.63 0.39
N ASP A 174 -12.18 1.59 0.23
CA ASP A 174 -11.40 1.75 -0.98
C ASP A 174 -10.38 0.60 -1.11
N PRO A 175 -10.36 -0.14 -2.24
CA PRO A 175 -9.31 -1.10 -2.59
C PRO A 175 -7.89 -0.56 -2.37
N ASN A 176 -7.66 0.72 -2.68
CA ASN A 176 -6.35 1.36 -2.56
C ASN A 176 -5.96 1.63 -1.10
N GLU A 177 -6.93 1.65 -0.18
CA GLU A 177 -6.68 1.72 1.26
C GLU A 177 -6.40 0.32 1.87
N ARG A 178 -6.44 -0.75 1.07
CA ARG A 178 -6.08 -2.11 1.51
C ARG A 178 -4.56 -2.28 1.43
N ILE A 179 -3.92 -1.80 2.50
CA ILE A 179 -2.48 -1.76 2.80
C ILE A 179 -1.67 -2.84 2.07
N ASN A 180 -0.70 -2.41 1.25
CA ASN A 180 0.30 -3.26 0.63
C ASN A 180 1.70 -2.79 1.04
N GLY A 181 2.29 -3.41 2.07
CA GLY A 181 3.64 -3.07 2.54
C GLY A 181 4.75 -3.51 1.59
N LEU A 182 4.47 -4.46 0.69
CA LEU A 182 5.41 -4.97 -0.31
C LEU A 182 4.97 -4.56 -1.73
N GLY A 183 4.73 -3.26 -1.89
CA GLY A 183 4.44 -2.59 -3.17
C GLY A 183 5.68 -2.34 -4.04
N ARG A 184 5.65 -1.32 -4.91
CA ARG A 184 6.78 -0.94 -5.78
C ARG A 184 8.05 -0.64 -4.97
N ILE A 185 7.99 0.34 -4.07
CA ILE A 185 9.14 0.75 -3.24
C ILE A 185 9.62 -0.40 -2.35
N GLY A 186 8.72 -1.09 -1.65
CA GLY A 186 9.10 -2.23 -0.80
C GLY A 186 9.84 -3.33 -1.56
N LYS A 187 9.41 -3.65 -2.80
CA LYS A 187 10.11 -4.61 -3.66
C LYS A 187 11.44 -4.08 -4.20
N SER A 188 11.51 -2.81 -4.59
CA SER A 188 12.76 -2.19 -5.03
C SER A 188 13.79 -2.13 -3.91
N VAL A 189 13.38 -1.81 -2.67
CA VAL A 189 14.19 -1.91 -1.45
C VAL A 189 14.69 -3.34 -1.26
N LEU A 190 13.80 -4.33 -1.27
CA LEU A 190 14.16 -5.73 -1.10
C LEU A 190 15.16 -6.17 -2.18
N ARG A 191 14.89 -5.83 -3.43
CA ARG A 191 15.78 -6.10 -4.56
C ARG A 191 17.15 -5.47 -4.36
N ALA A 192 17.22 -4.19 -4.00
CA ALA A 192 18.48 -3.49 -3.76
C ALA A 192 19.32 -4.13 -2.64
N ILE A 193 18.69 -4.60 -1.55
CA ILE A 193 19.39 -5.32 -0.47
C ILE A 193 20.10 -6.57 -1.01
N PHE A 194 19.50 -7.28 -1.98
CA PHE A 194 20.06 -8.53 -2.51
C PHE A 194 20.87 -8.36 -3.81
N GLU A 195 20.78 -7.23 -4.52
CA GLU A 195 21.58 -6.94 -5.72
C GLU A 195 22.88 -6.18 -5.41
N ILE A 196 22.91 -5.40 -4.32
CA ILE A 196 24.04 -4.50 -4.02
C ILE A 196 24.74 -4.98 -2.75
N GLU A 197 26.02 -5.35 -2.89
CA GLU A 197 26.86 -5.92 -1.84
C GLU A 197 26.84 -5.10 -0.55
N LYS A 198 27.05 -3.77 -0.66
CA LYS A 198 27.02 -2.80 0.44
C LYS A 198 25.82 -3.00 1.39
N TYR A 199 24.63 -3.24 0.84
CA TYR A 199 23.42 -3.44 1.64
C TYR A 199 23.30 -4.89 2.11
N SER A 200 23.63 -5.85 1.26
CA SER A 200 23.52 -7.28 1.56
C SER A 200 24.40 -7.74 2.74
N GLU A 201 25.50 -7.03 3.02
CA GLU A 201 26.43 -7.31 4.10
C GLU A 201 26.04 -6.66 5.43
N GLN A 202 25.28 -5.56 5.37
CA GLN A 202 24.96 -4.72 6.54
C GLN A 202 23.49 -4.80 6.95
N ILE A 203 22.61 -5.28 6.08
CA ILE A 203 21.16 -5.30 6.30
C ILE A 203 20.65 -6.74 6.15
N GLU A 204 20.10 -7.25 7.24
CA GLU A 204 19.36 -8.51 7.26
C GLU A 204 17.86 -8.24 7.12
N VAL A 205 17.22 -8.87 6.13
CA VAL A 205 15.75 -8.85 6.02
C VAL A 205 15.21 -9.97 6.90
N VAL A 206 14.56 -9.60 8.00
CA VAL A 206 13.98 -10.57 8.96
C VAL A 206 12.59 -11.01 8.52
N ALA A 207 11.77 -10.09 8.00
CA ALA A 207 10.46 -10.40 7.44
C ALA A 207 9.87 -9.24 6.62
N VAL A 208 8.78 -9.51 5.90
CA VAL A 208 8.01 -8.56 5.08
C VAL A 208 6.51 -8.64 5.40
N ASN A 209 5.77 -7.56 5.20
CA ASN A 209 4.30 -7.55 5.32
C ASN A 209 3.66 -7.13 4.00
N GLY A 210 2.69 -7.90 3.53
CA GLY A 210 2.02 -7.65 2.27
C GLY A 210 0.67 -8.35 2.19
N SER A 211 -0.18 -7.96 1.24
CA SER A 211 -1.54 -8.50 1.13
C SER A 211 -1.64 -9.78 0.28
N LEU A 212 -0.55 -10.18 -0.40
CA LEU A 212 -0.54 -11.33 -1.30
C LEU A 212 -0.02 -12.60 -0.60
N SER A 213 -0.22 -13.76 -1.23
CA SER A 213 0.39 -15.02 -0.80
C SER A 213 1.93 -14.99 -0.98
N ALA A 214 2.65 -15.90 -0.33
CA ALA A 214 4.10 -16.02 -0.46
C ALA A 214 4.50 -16.34 -1.91
N LYS A 215 3.75 -17.24 -2.57
CA LYS A 215 3.92 -17.52 -4.01
C LYS A 215 3.76 -16.29 -4.88
N GLN A 216 2.73 -15.48 -4.64
CA GLN A 216 2.45 -14.28 -5.43
C GLN A 216 3.53 -13.22 -5.23
N HIS A 217 3.95 -12.98 -3.98
CA HIS A 217 5.06 -12.09 -3.69
C HIS A 217 6.35 -12.57 -4.35
N ALA A 218 6.72 -13.85 -4.19
CA ALA A 218 7.90 -14.44 -4.81
C ALA A 218 7.90 -14.27 -6.35
N HIS A 219 6.78 -14.51 -7.01
CA HIS A 219 6.64 -14.27 -8.44
C HIS A 219 6.88 -12.80 -8.80
N SER A 220 6.24 -11.88 -8.09
CA SER A 220 6.38 -10.44 -8.36
C SER A 220 7.71 -9.82 -7.94
N ILE A 221 8.48 -10.50 -7.08
CA ILE A 221 9.88 -10.17 -6.78
C ILE A 221 10.77 -10.65 -7.93
N LYS A 222 10.50 -11.85 -8.47
CA LYS A 222 11.29 -12.44 -9.55
C LYS A 222 11.13 -11.69 -10.88
N TYR A 223 9.94 -11.16 -11.16
CA TYR A 223 9.59 -10.53 -12.43
C TYR A 223 9.08 -9.11 -12.22
N ASP A 224 9.87 -8.12 -12.66
CA ASP A 224 9.52 -6.70 -12.62
C ASP A 224 9.52 -6.13 -14.05
N SER A 225 8.43 -5.47 -14.45
CA SER A 225 8.32 -4.91 -15.81
C SER A 225 9.22 -3.70 -16.06
N ILE A 226 9.64 -2.99 -15.00
CA ILE A 226 10.49 -1.81 -15.11
C ILE A 226 11.95 -2.21 -14.90
N HIS A 227 12.24 -2.93 -13.81
CA HIS A 227 13.61 -3.29 -13.43
C HIS A 227 14.07 -4.64 -14.00
N GLY A 228 13.24 -5.30 -14.81
CA GLY A 228 13.53 -6.59 -15.42
C GLY A 228 13.49 -7.77 -14.43
N LYS A 229 13.89 -8.94 -14.91
CA LYS A 229 13.94 -10.17 -14.12
C LYS A 229 15.03 -10.06 -13.05
N PHE A 230 14.68 -10.32 -11.80
CA PHE A 230 15.64 -10.37 -10.69
C PHE A 230 16.56 -11.60 -10.84
N ASN A 231 17.87 -11.40 -10.73
CA ASN A 231 18.85 -12.47 -10.95
C ASN A 231 18.93 -13.48 -9.81
N GLY A 232 18.54 -13.11 -8.57
CA GLY A 232 18.58 -14.01 -7.41
C GLY A 232 17.56 -15.15 -7.45
N ASN A 233 17.86 -16.23 -6.72
CA ASN A 233 16.95 -17.36 -6.55
C ASN A 233 15.89 -17.03 -5.51
N VAL A 234 14.62 -17.05 -5.91
CA VAL A 234 13.49 -16.72 -5.03
C VAL A 234 12.72 -17.99 -4.67
N GLY A 235 12.72 -18.36 -3.40
CA GLY A 235 11.92 -19.46 -2.85
C GLY A 235 10.75 -18.94 -2.01
N PHE A 236 9.79 -19.81 -1.69
CA PHE A 236 8.66 -19.46 -0.83
C PHE A 236 8.01 -20.70 -0.21
N SER A 237 7.24 -20.48 0.86
CA SER A 237 6.24 -21.43 1.36
C SER A 237 4.99 -20.68 1.81
N ASP A 238 3.85 -21.01 1.19
CA ASP A 238 2.56 -20.46 1.63
C ASP A 238 2.10 -21.07 2.97
N SER A 239 2.40 -22.35 3.23
CA SER A 239 1.98 -23.04 4.47
C SER A 239 2.71 -22.52 5.71
N GLU A 240 3.98 -22.18 5.55
CA GLU A 240 4.83 -21.66 6.63
C GLU A 240 4.96 -20.12 6.60
N ASN A 241 4.31 -19.44 5.65
CA ASN A 241 4.35 -17.98 5.48
C ASN A 241 5.77 -17.39 5.45
N TRP A 242 6.58 -17.78 4.47
CA TRP A 242 7.90 -17.19 4.27
C TRP A 242 8.29 -17.06 2.80
N ILE A 243 9.25 -16.17 2.55
CA ILE A 243 9.93 -15.99 1.27
C ILE A 243 11.43 -16.16 1.51
N SER A 244 12.17 -16.64 0.51
CA SER A 244 13.63 -16.68 0.57
C SER A 244 14.25 -16.09 -0.69
N ILE A 245 15.39 -15.42 -0.53
CA ILE A 245 16.19 -14.89 -1.63
C ILE A 245 17.64 -15.34 -1.43
N ASN A 246 18.21 -15.99 -2.44
CA ASN A 246 19.57 -16.54 -2.41
C ASN A 246 19.83 -17.41 -1.16
N GLY A 247 18.83 -18.19 -0.75
CA GLY A 247 18.88 -19.05 0.44
C GLY A 247 18.59 -18.34 1.77
N ARG A 248 18.58 -17.00 1.84
CA ARG A 248 18.22 -16.25 3.04
C ARG A 248 16.70 -16.19 3.19
N LYS A 249 16.16 -16.81 4.25
CA LYS A 249 14.73 -16.97 4.52
C LYS A 249 14.22 -15.87 5.46
N PHE A 250 13.06 -15.30 5.16
CA PHE A 250 12.42 -14.28 5.98
C PHE A 250 10.89 -14.45 6.01
N SER A 251 10.25 -14.12 7.13
CA SER A 251 8.80 -14.36 7.30
C SER A 251 7.97 -13.41 6.43
N LEU A 252 6.77 -13.86 6.08
CA LEU A 252 5.74 -13.05 5.44
C LEU A 252 4.56 -12.90 6.40
N TYR A 253 4.26 -11.66 6.77
CA TYR A 253 3.03 -11.31 7.47
C TYR A 253 2.01 -10.73 6.51
N ARG A 254 0.74 -10.78 6.92
CA ARG A 254 -0.41 -10.24 6.18
C ARG A 254 -1.32 -9.45 7.11
N GLU A 255 -0.69 -8.63 7.93
CA GLU A 255 -1.31 -7.86 9.00
C GLU A 255 -1.55 -6.42 8.56
N ARG A 256 -2.74 -5.90 8.87
CA ARG A 256 -3.12 -4.52 8.51
C ARG A 256 -2.75 -3.51 9.57
N SER A 257 -2.80 -3.90 10.83
CA SER A 257 -2.50 -2.99 11.93
C SER A 257 -1.03 -3.12 12.28
N PRO A 258 -0.22 -2.04 12.14
CA PRO A 258 1.21 -2.08 12.43
C PRO A 258 1.57 -2.66 13.80
N GLU A 259 0.73 -2.39 14.80
CA GLU A 259 0.92 -2.84 16.18
C GLU A 259 0.70 -4.34 16.40
N ASN A 260 0.03 -5.01 15.47
CA ASN A 260 -0.25 -6.45 15.55
C ASN A 260 0.83 -7.29 14.88
N ILE A 261 1.70 -6.65 14.08
CA ILE A 261 2.74 -7.38 13.39
C ILE A 261 3.84 -7.72 14.40
N PRO A 262 4.18 -9.01 14.59
CA PRO A 262 5.10 -9.42 15.64
C PRO A 262 6.56 -9.23 15.20
N TRP A 263 6.90 -8.02 14.77
CA TRP A 263 8.28 -7.68 14.42
C TRP A 263 9.14 -7.61 15.67
N ASN A 264 10.31 -8.25 15.61
CA ASN A 264 11.42 -7.98 16.51
C ASN A 264 12.58 -7.50 15.63
N VAL A 265 12.54 -6.22 15.26
CA VAL A 265 13.48 -5.64 14.31
C VAL A 265 13.94 -4.27 14.76
N ASP A 266 15.17 -4.00 14.39
CA ASP A 266 15.89 -2.74 14.45
C ASP A 266 15.16 -1.60 13.73
N VAL A 267 14.86 -1.80 12.44
CA VAL A 267 14.24 -0.78 11.59
C VAL A 267 13.09 -1.35 10.81
N VAL A 268 11.99 -0.59 10.76
CA VAL A 268 10.90 -0.82 9.81
C VAL A 268 10.98 0.20 8.67
N LEU A 269 10.96 -0.29 7.44
CA LEU A 269 10.75 0.52 6.24
C LEU A 269 9.25 0.54 5.93
N GLU A 270 8.60 1.66 6.26
CA GLU A 270 7.16 1.86 6.05
C GLU A 270 6.90 2.30 4.61
N CYS A 271 6.57 1.32 3.77
CA CYS A 271 6.42 1.45 2.31
C CYS A 271 4.97 1.31 1.80
N THR A 272 3.98 1.32 2.70
CA THR A 272 2.56 1.11 2.35
C THR A 272 1.92 2.37 1.75
N GLY A 273 2.44 3.54 2.12
CA GLY A 273 1.82 4.84 1.83
C GLY A 273 0.56 5.13 2.66
N ALA A 274 0.17 4.25 3.59
CA ALA A 274 -1.02 4.39 4.42
C ALA A 274 -0.73 5.05 5.78
N PHE A 275 0.49 4.94 6.29
CA PHE A 275 0.88 5.39 7.64
C PHE A 275 1.81 6.62 7.57
N ASN A 276 1.36 7.68 6.91
CA ASN A 276 2.17 8.88 6.62
C ASN A 276 2.03 9.99 7.67
N LYS A 277 1.68 9.63 8.91
CA LYS A 277 1.72 10.51 10.08
C LYS A 277 2.55 9.87 11.17
N ARG A 278 3.17 10.67 12.02
CA ARG A 278 3.99 10.15 13.12
C ARG A 278 3.21 9.21 14.03
N VAL A 279 1.97 9.59 14.40
CA VAL A 279 1.09 8.78 15.27
C VAL A 279 0.66 7.46 14.63
N GLU A 280 0.67 7.38 13.30
CA GLU A 280 0.34 6.18 12.54
C GLU A 280 1.57 5.27 12.41
N ALA A 281 2.70 5.83 11.98
CA ALA A 281 3.95 5.10 11.76
C ALA A 281 4.52 4.48 13.05
N ILE A 282 4.46 5.21 14.18
CA ILE A 282 5.03 4.76 15.45
C ILE A 282 4.42 3.44 15.98
N ARG A 283 3.24 3.06 15.47
CA ARG A 283 2.52 1.84 15.85
C ARG A 283 3.25 0.56 15.44
N HIS A 284 4.22 0.61 14.53
CA HIS A 284 5.07 -0.55 14.19
C HIS A 284 5.92 -1.05 15.35
N ASN A 285 6.12 -0.24 16.41
CA ASN A 285 6.86 -0.62 17.62
C ASN A 285 8.32 -1.08 17.38
N ALA A 286 8.95 -0.67 16.26
CA ALA A 286 10.37 -0.86 16.01
C ALA A 286 11.23 0.25 16.64
N GLU A 287 12.54 0.05 16.76
CA GLU A 287 13.44 1.07 17.32
C GLU A 287 13.47 2.33 16.44
N ARG A 288 13.55 2.12 15.11
CA ARG A 288 13.45 3.16 14.08
C ARG A 288 12.40 2.79 13.03
N ILE A 289 11.75 3.80 12.49
CA ILE A 289 10.81 3.67 11.38
C ILE A 289 11.17 4.70 10.33
N VAL A 290 11.56 4.23 9.14
CA VAL A 290 11.83 5.09 7.97
C VAL A 290 10.62 5.02 7.04
N VAL A 291 9.94 6.15 6.86
CA VAL A 291 8.72 6.26 6.07
C VAL A 291 9.05 6.67 4.65
N SER A 292 8.55 5.92 3.66
CA SER A 292 8.80 6.12 2.23
C SER A 292 7.99 7.28 1.61
N ALA A 293 7.62 8.27 2.42
CA ALA A 293 6.79 9.39 2.03
C ALA A 293 7.05 10.62 2.90
N PRO A 294 6.65 11.83 2.47
CA PRO A 294 6.67 13.02 3.32
C PRO A 294 5.76 12.84 4.54
N VAL A 295 6.30 13.09 5.73
CA VAL A 295 5.57 13.07 7.00
C VAL A 295 5.80 14.40 7.69
N SER A 296 4.77 15.25 7.72
CA SER A 296 4.90 16.64 8.21
C SER A 296 5.22 16.74 9.70
N ASP A 297 4.86 15.72 10.48
CA ASP A 297 5.04 15.63 11.92
C ASP A 297 6.09 14.59 12.33
N ALA A 298 6.95 14.13 11.41
CA ALA A 298 8.05 13.22 11.73
C ALA A 298 9.06 13.87 12.68
N ASP A 299 9.84 13.04 13.38
CA ASP A 299 10.92 13.54 14.24
C ASP A 299 11.98 14.28 13.41
N VAL A 300 12.27 13.77 12.21
CA VAL A 300 13.15 14.41 11.24
C VAL A 300 12.80 13.97 9.81
N THR A 301 13.04 14.85 8.84
CA THR A 301 13.08 14.48 7.42
C THR A 301 14.53 14.46 6.94
N ILE A 302 14.97 13.34 6.39
CA ILE A 302 16.34 13.16 5.87
C ILE A 302 16.29 12.94 4.37
N VAL A 303 17.05 13.75 3.64
CA VAL A 303 17.49 13.47 2.27
C VAL A 303 18.97 13.15 2.35
N HIS A 304 19.28 11.87 2.13
CA HIS A 304 20.64 11.39 2.27
C HIS A 304 21.59 12.08 1.28
N GLY A 305 22.75 12.50 1.75
CA GLY A 305 23.73 13.30 1.00
C GLY A 305 23.54 14.82 1.11
N VAL A 306 22.45 15.29 1.72
CA VAL A 306 22.17 16.72 1.88
C VAL A 306 22.18 17.14 3.35
N ASN A 307 21.37 16.50 4.19
CA ASN A 307 21.17 16.89 5.60
C ASN A 307 21.33 15.73 6.59
N ASN A 308 22.25 14.80 6.31
CA ASN A 308 22.52 13.61 7.14
C ASN A 308 22.75 13.97 8.62
N ASN A 309 23.42 15.09 8.87
CA ASN A 309 23.75 15.61 10.20
C ASN A 309 22.53 16.03 11.05
N MET A 310 21.33 16.10 10.48
CA MET A 310 20.10 16.37 11.23
C MET A 310 19.56 15.13 11.95
N LEU A 311 20.02 13.92 11.60
CA LEU A 311 19.61 12.70 12.28
C LEU A 311 20.23 12.64 13.68
N LYS A 312 19.43 12.23 14.68
CA LYS A 312 19.85 12.12 16.09
C LYS A 312 19.40 10.81 16.71
N LYS A 313 20.02 10.43 17.83
CA LYS A 313 19.79 9.15 18.50
C LYS A 313 18.38 9.00 19.04
N GLU A 314 17.69 10.10 19.35
CA GLU A 314 16.31 10.07 19.82
C GLU A 314 15.25 9.94 18.71
N HIS A 315 15.59 10.20 17.43
CA HIS A 315 14.60 10.25 16.34
C HIS A 315 14.07 8.88 15.94
N LYS A 316 12.83 8.55 16.29
CA LYS A 316 12.24 7.23 15.98
C LYS A 316 11.57 7.20 14.61
N VAL A 317 10.77 8.20 14.27
CA VAL A 317 10.05 8.27 12.99
C VAL A 317 10.76 9.24 12.06
N ILE A 318 11.37 8.70 11.00
CA ILE A 318 12.19 9.41 10.04
C ILE A 318 11.46 9.43 8.71
N SER A 319 11.19 10.62 8.16
CA SER A 319 10.68 10.73 6.79
C SER A 319 11.84 10.72 5.80
N ALA A 320 11.78 9.88 4.78
CA ALA A 320 12.71 9.91 3.65
C ALA A 320 12.34 10.99 2.61
N GLY A 321 11.34 11.83 2.89
CA GLY A 321 10.77 12.77 1.93
C GLY A 321 10.05 12.06 0.78
N SER A 322 10.13 12.61 -0.42
CA SER A 322 9.65 11.97 -1.65
C SER A 322 10.79 11.76 -2.65
N CYS A 323 10.56 10.93 -3.67
CA CYS A 323 11.47 10.79 -4.82
C CYS A 323 11.87 12.15 -5.43
N THR A 324 10.90 13.04 -5.68
CA THR A 324 11.15 14.39 -6.19
C THR A 324 11.94 15.26 -5.20
N THR A 325 11.74 15.09 -3.89
CA THR A 325 12.53 15.81 -2.88
C THR A 325 13.99 15.36 -2.91
N ASN A 326 14.23 14.05 -3.05
CA ASN A 326 15.57 13.48 -3.15
C ASN A 326 16.30 13.92 -4.42
N CYS A 327 15.58 14.18 -5.51
CA CYS A 327 16.15 14.78 -6.72
C CYS A 327 16.41 16.29 -6.56
N LEU A 328 15.44 17.05 -6.03
CA LEU A 328 15.54 18.51 -5.95
C LEU A 328 16.56 18.98 -4.91
N ALA A 329 16.69 18.32 -3.76
CA ALA A 329 17.49 18.83 -2.65
C ALA A 329 18.99 18.96 -2.97
N PRO A 330 19.68 17.98 -3.59
CA PRO A 330 21.08 18.14 -3.98
C PRO A 330 21.29 19.29 -4.97
N ILE A 331 20.38 19.45 -5.94
CA ILE A 331 20.43 20.52 -6.95
C ILE A 331 20.36 21.88 -6.26
N VAL A 332 19.37 22.04 -5.39
CA VAL A 332 19.13 23.27 -4.66
C VAL A 332 20.27 23.58 -3.69
N GLN A 333 20.85 22.57 -3.02
CA GLN A 333 21.99 22.75 -2.12
C GLN A 333 23.20 23.31 -2.88
N VAL A 334 23.55 22.74 -4.04
CA VAL A 334 24.66 23.23 -4.88
C VAL A 334 24.41 24.66 -5.31
N LEU A 335 23.24 24.94 -5.89
CA LEU A 335 22.90 26.27 -6.39
C LEU A 335 22.82 27.31 -5.26
N HIS A 336 22.21 26.97 -4.14
CA HIS A 336 22.04 27.92 -3.03
C HIS A 336 23.37 28.27 -2.37
N SER A 337 24.23 27.27 -2.13
CA SER A 337 25.53 27.47 -1.48
C SER A 337 26.47 28.32 -2.34
N ASN A 338 26.38 28.22 -3.66
CA ASN A 338 27.23 28.99 -4.58
C ASN A 338 26.64 30.36 -4.94
N LEU A 339 25.35 30.42 -5.24
CA LEU A 339 24.72 31.60 -5.84
C LEU A 339 23.83 32.39 -4.86
N GLY A 340 23.23 31.73 -3.88
CA GLY A 340 22.12 32.31 -3.11
C GLY A 340 20.85 32.35 -3.96
N ILE A 341 19.88 31.48 -3.66
CA ILE A 341 18.59 31.47 -4.37
C ILE A 341 17.69 32.55 -3.76
N ARG A 342 17.16 33.43 -4.61
CA ARG A 342 16.18 34.46 -4.24
C ARG A 342 14.76 33.90 -4.23
N SER A 343 14.38 33.26 -5.33
CA SER A 343 13.08 32.59 -5.50
C SER A 343 13.21 31.50 -6.55
N GLY A 344 12.38 30.46 -6.46
CA GLY A 344 12.38 29.40 -7.46
C GLY A 344 11.05 28.68 -7.58
N PHE A 345 10.82 28.09 -8.74
CA PHE A 345 9.66 27.28 -9.03
C PHE A 345 10.08 25.99 -9.73
N MET A 346 9.65 24.86 -9.17
CA MET A 346 9.96 23.53 -9.71
C MET A 346 8.72 22.93 -10.34
N THR A 347 8.87 22.43 -11.57
CA THR A 347 7.90 21.52 -12.17
C THR A 347 8.54 20.15 -12.27
N THR A 348 7.90 19.11 -11.76
CA THR A 348 8.34 17.74 -12.06
C THR A 348 7.46 17.12 -13.13
N VAL A 349 8.08 16.67 -14.22
CA VAL A 349 7.45 15.79 -15.20
C VAL A 349 7.71 14.37 -14.72
N HIS A 350 6.67 13.72 -14.23
CA HIS A 350 6.81 12.55 -13.38
C HIS A 350 6.11 11.34 -13.99
N ALA A 351 6.71 10.17 -13.88
CA ALA A 351 6.09 8.90 -14.22
C ALA A 351 4.74 8.73 -13.50
N TYR A 352 3.79 8.01 -14.08
CA TYR A 352 2.59 7.67 -13.32
C TYR A 352 2.92 6.71 -12.17
N THR A 353 2.08 6.68 -11.14
CA THR A 353 2.27 5.83 -9.96
C THR A 353 0.99 5.07 -9.64
N ASN A 354 1.04 4.09 -8.74
CA ASN A 354 -0.13 3.31 -8.31
C ASN A 354 -1.25 4.14 -7.66
N ASP A 355 -0.99 5.38 -7.23
CA ASP A 355 -2.01 6.34 -6.78
C ASP A 355 -2.88 6.90 -7.93
N GLN A 356 -2.61 6.55 -9.20
CA GLN A 356 -3.45 6.89 -10.34
C GLN A 356 -4.16 5.65 -10.89
N ASN A 357 -5.30 5.88 -11.54
CA ASN A 357 -6.09 4.78 -12.09
C ASN A 357 -5.61 4.37 -13.50
N ILE A 358 -5.67 3.07 -13.79
CA ILE A 358 -5.39 2.51 -15.12
C ILE A 358 -6.42 3.02 -16.15
N LEU A 359 -7.70 3.06 -15.74
CA LEU A 359 -8.83 3.61 -16.49
C LEU A 359 -9.52 4.68 -15.64
N ASP A 360 -10.34 5.53 -16.25
CA ASP A 360 -11.12 6.52 -15.51
C ASP A 360 -11.93 5.85 -14.38
N GLY A 361 -11.79 6.35 -13.15
CA GLY A 361 -12.35 5.72 -11.95
C GLY A 361 -12.46 6.68 -10.77
N ASN A 362 -12.72 6.15 -9.57
CA ASN A 362 -12.83 6.98 -8.37
C ASN A 362 -11.46 7.36 -7.82
N HIS A 363 -11.31 8.62 -7.42
CA HIS A 363 -10.15 9.11 -6.67
C HIS A 363 -10.48 10.48 -6.02
N LYS A 364 -9.89 10.80 -4.87
CA LYS A 364 -10.12 12.08 -4.16
C LYS A 364 -9.68 13.32 -4.95
N ASP A 365 -8.58 13.17 -5.70
CA ASP A 365 -8.12 14.12 -6.72
C ASP A 365 -8.76 13.72 -8.06
N PRO A 366 -9.69 14.52 -8.62
CA PRO A 366 -10.41 14.19 -9.85
C PRO A 366 -9.51 14.17 -11.09
N ARG A 367 -8.27 14.68 -11.01
CA ARG A 367 -7.30 14.57 -12.09
C ARG A 367 -6.59 13.22 -12.05
N ARG A 368 -6.22 12.73 -10.86
CA ARG A 368 -5.63 11.38 -10.68
C ARG A 368 -6.64 10.25 -10.92
N ALA A 369 -7.94 10.56 -10.87
CA ALA A 369 -9.03 9.69 -11.28
C ALA A 369 -8.98 9.27 -12.76
N ARG A 370 -8.28 10.03 -13.62
CA ARG A 370 -8.22 9.80 -15.07
C ARG A 370 -7.16 8.76 -15.45
N ALA A 371 -7.39 8.05 -16.54
CA ALA A 371 -6.54 6.99 -17.07
C ALA A 371 -5.07 7.44 -17.23
N CYS A 372 -4.18 6.84 -16.45
CA CYS A 372 -2.78 7.27 -16.33
C CYS A 372 -1.94 7.04 -17.59
N GLY A 373 -2.29 6.02 -18.39
CA GLY A 373 -1.60 5.69 -19.64
C GLY A 373 -1.98 6.55 -20.84
N LEU A 374 -2.95 7.47 -20.69
CA LEU A 374 -3.52 8.25 -21.80
C LEU A 374 -3.50 9.77 -21.56
N SER A 375 -3.06 10.22 -20.39
CA SER A 375 -3.24 11.61 -19.96
C SER A 375 -1.97 12.24 -19.42
N ILE A 376 -1.83 13.53 -19.68
CA ILE A 376 -0.93 14.43 -18.95
C ILE A 376 -1.74 15.00 -17.77
N VAL A 377 -1.35 14.70 -16.54
CA VAL A 377 -2.18 14.94 -15.34
C VAL A 377 -1.49 15.93 -14.41
N PRO A 378 -1.89 17.21 -14.40
CA PRO A 378 -1.34 18.20 -13.47
C PRO A 378 -1.84 17.94 -12.05
N THR A 379 -0.94 17.82 -11.08
CA THR A 379 -1.27 17.55 -9.67
C THR A 379 -0.28 18.24 -8.74
N THR A 380 -0.54 18.19 -7.44
CA THR A 380 0.31 18.82 -6.42
C THR A 380 1.53 17.95 -6.09
N THR A 381 2.61 18.60 -5.66
CA THR A 381 3.79 17.95 -5.07
C THR A 381 4.17 18.65 -3.77
N GLY A 382 4.60 17.88 -2.77
CA GLY A 382 5.10 18.41 -1.51
C GLY A 382 6.58 18.79 -1.54
N ALA A 383 7.32 18.44 -2.60
CA ALA A 383 8.78 18.45 -2.58
C ALA A 383 9.39 19.83 -2.29
N ALA A 384 8.90 20.90 -2.94
CA ALA A 384 9.39 22.26 -2.70
C ALA A 384 9.16 22.72 -1.25
N LYS A 385 8.01 22.34 -0.66
CA LYS A 385 7.74 22.61 0.76
C LYS A 385 8.69 21.81 1.66
N THR A 386 8.96 20.55 1.32
CA THR A 386 9.89 19.71 2.07
C THR A 386 11.31 20.26 2.09
N ILE A 387 11.76 20.90 0.99
CA ILE A 387 13.07 21.57 0.96
C ILE A 387 13.22 22.59 2.10
N SER A 388 12.16 23.29 2.50
CA SER A 388 12.25 24.27 3.59
C SER A 388 12.54 23.65 4.98
N TYR A 389 12.26 22.36 5.16
CA TYR A 389 12.63 21.62 6.38
C TYR A 389 14.09 21.14 6.35
N ILE A 390 14.64 20.97 5.15
CA ILE A 390 15.99 20.44 4.90
C ILE A 390 17.02 21.58 4.84
N ILE A 391 16.64 22.69 4.19
CA ILE A 391 17.46 23.88 3.99
C ILE A 391 16.63 25.10 4.46
N PRO A 392 16.67 25.44 5.76
CA PRO A 392 15.79 26.46 6.36
C PRO A 392 15.88 27.85 5.73
N GLU A 393 17.04 28.22 5.17
CA GLU A 393 17.28 29.48 4.47
C GLU A 393 16.41 29.67 3.20
N LEU A 394 15.78 28.60 2.73
CA LEU A 394 14.89 28.57 1.57
C LEU A 394 13.41 28.58 1.94
N LYS A 395 13.07 28.71 3.22
CA LYS A 395 11.69 28.80 3.67
C LYS A 395 10.95 29.95 2.98
N GLY A 396 9.86 29.62 2.29
CA GLY A 396 9.03 30.57 1.54
C GLY A 396 9.61 31.02 0.19
N LYS A 397 10.78 30.51 -0.22
CA LYS A 397 11.42 30.90 -1.50
C LYS A 397 11.10 29.97 -2.67
N LEU A 398 10.71 28.74 -2.37
CA LEU A 398 10.47 27.70 -3.37
C LEU A 398 9.02 27.22 -3.35
N ASP A 399 8.45 27.04 -4.53
CA ASP A 399 7.18 26.32 -4.72
C ASP A 399 7.29 25.37 -5.92
N GLY A 400 6.27 24.55 -6.15
CA GLY A 400 6.27 23.68 -7.31
C GLY A 400 5.01 22.90 -7.58
N THR A 401 4.99 22.26 -8.74
CA THR A 401 3.89 21.45 -9.22
C THR A 401 4.40 20.15 -9.85
N ALA A 402 3.50 19.19 -10.05
CA ALA A 402 3.79 17.95 -10.74
C ALA A 402 2.89 17.79 -11.97
N ILE A 403 3.44 17.18 -13.00
CA ILE A 403 2.73 16.77 -14.20
C ILE A 403 3.01 15.28 -14.37
N ARG A 404 2.02 14.43 -14.14
CA ARG A 404 2.15 12.99 -14.39
C ARG A 404 1.99 12.72 -15.88
N VAL A 405 2.87 11.92 -16.46
CA VAL A 405 2.85 11.59 -17.90
C VAL A 405 2.83 10.08 -18.13
N PRO A 406 2.43 9.60 -19.32
CA PRO A 406 2.34 8.18 -19.67
C PRO A 406 3.69 7.43 -19.80
N VAL A 407 4.59 7.58 -18.83
CA VAL A 407 5.81 6.78 -18.66
C VAL A 407 5.73 6.05 -17.33
N SER A 408 6.20 4.80 -17.29
CA SER A 408 6.04 3.91 -16.13
C SER A 408 7.09 4.11 -15.04
N ASN A 409 8.25 4.66 -15.40
CA ASN A 409 9.30 5.02 -14.45
C ASN A 409 10.20 6.10 -15.05
N VAL A 410 11.09 6.62 -14.20
CA VAL A 410 11.96 7.78 -14.43
C VAL A 410 11.16 9.07 -14.60
N SER A 411 11.64 10.08 -13.89
CA SER A 411 11.03 11.39 -13.82
C SER A 411 12.09 12.46 -13.98
N MET A 412 11.66 13.68 -14.25
CA MET A 412 12.54 14.84 -14.39
C MET A 412 12.05 15.97 -13.50
N VAL A 413 12.98 16.63 -12.83
CA VAL A 413 12.78 17.93 -12.19
C VAL A 413 13.21 19.01 -13.19
N ASP A 414 12.36 20.00 -13.40
CA ASP A 414 12.64 21.19 -14.20
C ASP A 414 12.54 22.42 -13.30
N PHE A 415 13.69 22.85 -12.78
CA PHE A 415 13.81 23.87 -11.74
C PHE A 415 14.23 25.21 -12.35
N LYS A 416 13.41 26.24 -12.12
CA LYS A 416 13.71 27.62 -12.49
C LYS A 416 13.92 28.42 -11.23
N PHE A 417 14.93 29.29 -11.24
CA PHE A 417 15.25 30.12 -10.10
C PHE A 417 15.84 31.45 -10.52
N THR A 418 15.81 32.38 -9.58
CA THR A 418 16.48 33.68 -9.68
C THR A 418 17.49 33.81 -8.54
N THR A 419 18.55 34.57 -8.79
CA THR A 419 19.61 34.87 -7.82
C THR A 419 20.02 36.33 -8.00
N ASP A 420 20.56 36.94 -6.96
CA ASP A 420 21.07 38.32 -7.02
C ASP A 420 22.45 38.39 -7.71
N LYS A 421 23.11 37.25 -7.93
CA LYS A 421 24.39 37.17 -8.65
C LYS A 421 24.14 36.98 -10.15
N LYS A 422 24.84 37.75 -10.99
CA LYS A 422 24.90 37.47 -12.43
C LYS A 422 25.66 36.16 -12.64
N VAL A 423 25.08 35.25 -13.42
CA VAL A 423 25.64 33.92 -13.70
C VAL A 423 25.34 33.50 -15.13
N THR A 424 26.20 32.69 -15.71
CA THR A 424 26.05 32.09 -17.03
C THR A 424 25.76 30.59 -16.92
N ALA A 425 25.18 30.00 -17.97
CA ALA A 425 24.95 28.55 -18.03
C ALA A 425 26.25 27.73 -17.86
N LYS A 426 27.38 28.24 -18.39
CA LYS A 426 28.70 27.59 -18.24
C LYS A 426 29.17 27.56 -16.78
N GLU A 427 28.91 28.61 -16.01
CA GLU A 427 29.26 28.69 -14.59
C GLU A 427 28.38 27.76 -13.75
N ILE A 428 27.07 27.73 -14.02
CA ILE A 428 26.14 26.78 -13.38
C ILE A 428 26.59 25.34 -13.65
N ASN A 429 26.87 24.99 -14.90
CA ASN A 429 27.34 23.65 -15.26
C ASN A 429 28.67 23.30 -14.58
N ARG A 430 29.57 24.29 -14.42
CA ARG A 430 30.84 24.07 -13.69
C ARG A 430 30.59 23.78 -12.20
N MET A 431 29.61 24.44 -11.58
CA MET A 431 29.25 24.16 -10.18
C MET A 431 28.80 22.70 -10.01
N PHE A 432 27.98 22.19 -10.92
CA PHE A 432 27.53 20.79 -10.88
C PHE A 432 28.66 19.79 -11.13
N ARG A 433 29.54 20.04 -12.13
CA ARG A 433 30.73 19.20 -12.35
C ARG A 433 31.61 19.10 -11.10
N ASN A 434 31.70 20.16 -10.32
CA ASN A 434 32.51 20.18 -9.09
C ASN A 434 31.76 19.61 -7.87
N SER A 435 30.49 19.22 -8.02
CA SER A 435 29.63 18.80 -6.91
C SER A 435 29.13 17.35 -7.03
N GLU A 436 29.59 16.60 -8.03
CA GLU A 436 29.25 15.19 -8.18
C GLU A 436 29.64 14.38 -6.94
N ASN A 437 28.76 13.46 -6.55
CA ASN A 437 28.94 12.59 -5.40
C ASN A 437 28.07 11.33 -5.55
N TYR A 438 27.91 10.55 -4.48
CA TYR A 438 27.17 9.29 -4.50
C TYR A 438 25.63 9.45 -4.66
N VAL A 439 25.07 10.67 -4.56
CA VAL A 439 23.65 10.95 -4.83
C VAL A 439 23.41 11.89 -6.02
N LEU A 440 24.42 12.66 -6.44
CA LEU A 440 24.34 13.64 -7.52
C LEU A 440 25.35 13.31 -8.61
N SER A 441 24.88 13.11 -9.83
CA SER A 441 25.71 12.98 -11.03
C SER A 441 25.31 14.00 -12.09
N ILE A 442 26.07 14.05 -13.18
CA ILE A 442 25.76 14.88 -14.35
C ILE A 442 25.54 14.01 -15.60
N CYS A 443 24.88 14.59 -16.60
CA CYS A 443 24.74 14.05 -17.94
C CYS A 443 25.02 15.16 -18.96
N GLU A 444 25.95 14.90 -19.88
CA GLU A 444 26.23 15.76 -21.03
C GLU A 444 25.60 15.25 -22.33
N GLU A 445 25.32 13.94 -22.38
CA GLU A 445 24.72 13.28 -23.53
C GLU A 445 23.22 13.61 -23.62
N PRO A 446 22.66 13.73 -24.85
CA PRO A 446 21.25 14.03 -25.06
C PRO A 446 20.37 12.78 -24.85
N LEU A 447 20.30 12.31 -23.60
CA LEU A 447 19.54 11.12 -23.18
C LEU A 447 18.08 11.45 -22.84
N VAL A 448 17.26 10.40 -22.74
CA VAL A 448 15.83 10.48 -22.42
C VAL A 448 15.48 9.60 -21.21
N SER A 449 14.25 9.70 -20.72
CA SER A 449 13.80 9.03 -19.48
C SER A 449 14.19 7.56 -19.35
N ILE A 450 14.01 6.74 -20.39
CA ILE A 450 14.26 5.29 -20.31
C ILE A 450 15.74 4.96 -20.03
N ASP A 451 16.66 5.83 -20.41
CA ASP A 451 18.11 5.62 -20.25
C ASP A 451 18.56 5.68 -18.78
N PHE A 452 17.70 6.20 -17.90
CA PHE A 452 17.98 6.33 -16.46
C PHE A 452 17.24 5.31 -15.60
N VAL A 453 16.57 4.31 -16.20
CA VAL A 453 15.95 3.23 -15.42
C VAL A 453 17.05 2.47 -14.67
N HIS A 454 16.78 2.16 -13.41
CA HIS A 454 17.70 1.46 -12.52
C HIS A 454 18.99 2.25 -12.19
N ASN A 455 19.01 3.55 -12.48
CA ASN A 455 20.13 4.43 -12.14
C ASN A 455 20.16 4.73 -10.61
N PRO A 456 21.32 4.64 -9.94
CA PRO A 456 21.41 4.76 -8.48
C PRO A 456 21.43 6.20 -7.95
N TYR A 457 21.65 7.21 -8.80
CA TYR A 457 21.78 8.59 -8.38
C TYR A 457 20.41 9.22 -8.12
N SER A 458 20.28 9.99 -7.04
CA SER A 458 19.05 10.71 -6.71
C SER A 458 18.76 11.84 -7.68
N ALA A 459 19.80 12.44 -8.25
CA ALA A 459 19.70 13.48 -9.27
C ALA A 459 20.81 13.32 -10.30
N ILE A 460 20.43 13.26 -11.58
CA ILE A 460 21.35 13.32 -12.71
C ILE A 460 21.10 14.64 -13.44
N VAL A 461 21.97 15.63 -13.24
CA VAL A 461 21.78 16.98 -13.80
C VAL A 461 22.07 16.96 -15.29
N ASP A 462 21.08 17.35 -16.09
CA ASP A 462 21.23 17.51 -17.53
C ASP A 462 21.92 18.85 -17.82
N LEU A 463 23.21 18.77 -18.17
CA LEU A 463 24.04 19.94 -18.45
C LEU A 463 23.68 20.61 -19.78
N ALA A 464 23.11 19.87 -20.74
CA ALA A 464 22.59 20.43 -21.99
C ALA A 464 21.29 21.21 -21.75
N GLY A 465 20.52 20.83 -20.72
CA GLY A 465 19.29 21.47 -20.29
C GLY A 465 19.43 22.75 -19.45
N THR A 466 20.65 23.27 -19.27
CA THR A 466 20.89 24.48 -18.46
C THR A 466 20.79 25.76 -19.30
N TYR A 467 19.90 26.66 -18.88
CA TYR A 467 19.66 27.94 -19.56
C TYR A 467 19.71 29.12 -18.60
N VAL A 468 20.16 30.27 -19.11
CA VAL A 468 20.05 31.56 -18.44
C VAL A 468 19.41 32.54 -19.42
N THR A 469 18.32 33.19 -19.01
CA THR A 469 17.60 34.18 -19.82
C THR A 469 17.17 35.34 -18.95
N GLY A 470 17.82 36.50 -19.12
CA GLY A 470 17.69 37.60 -18.16
C GLY A 470 18.12 37.13 -16.77
N ASP A 471 17.24 37.32 -15.78
CA ASP A 471 17.48 36.89 -14.40
C ASP A 471 16.98 35.46 -14.10
N ILE A 472 16.36 34.78 -15.08
CA ILE A 472 15.82 33.44 -14.92
C ILE A 472 16.88 32.41 -15.31
N CYS A 473 17.28 31.60 -14.34
CA CYS A 473 18.11 30.43 -14.53
C CYS A 473 17.24 29.17 -14.54
N ARG A 474 17.54 28.20 -15.40
CA ARG A 474 16.86 26.91 -15.48
C ARG A 474 17.88 25.79 -15.43
N VAL A 475 17.61 24.78 -14.60
CA VAL A 475 18.36 23.52 -14.51
C VAL A 475 17.36 22.36 -14.52
N ALA A 476 17.69 21.30 -15.25
CA ALA A 476 16.92 20.07 -15.28
C ALA A 476 17.73 18.90 -14.69
N ALA A 477 17.05 17.95 -14.06
CA ALA A 477 17.68 16.72 -13.61
C ALA A 477 16.73 15.52 -13.66
N TRP A 478 17.28 14.39 -14.09
CA TRP A 478 16.60 13.10 -14.13
C TRP A 478 16.72 12.38 -12.78
N TYR A 479 15.77 11.48 -12.52
CA TYR A 479 15.82 10.56 -11.39
C TYR A 479 14.92 9.36 -11.63
N ASP A 480 15.38 8.17 -11.26
CA ASP A 480 14.52 6.99 -11.14
C ASP A 480 13.68 7.13 -9.87
N ASN A 481 12.38 7.38 -10.02
CA ASN A 481 11.47 7.64 -8.90
C ASN A 481 11.17 6.41 -8.04
N GLU A 482 11.63 5.21 -8.43
CA GLU A 482 11.52 3.99 -7.65
C GLU A 482 12.87 3.53 -7.11
N TRP A 483 13.85 3.33 -8.00
CA TRP A 483 15.14 2.72 -7.67
C TRP A 483 16.01 3.62 -6.82
N ALA A 484 16.35 4.82 -7.32
CA ALA A 484 17.20 5.76 -6.59
C ALA A 484 16.60 6.12 -5.23
N PHE A 485 15.28 6.34 -5.16
CA PHE A 485 14.57 6.59 -3.90
C PHE A 485 14.65 5.41 -2.92
N SER A 486 14.53 4.18 -3.40
CA SER A 486 14.69 2.97 -2.57
C SER A 486 16.10 2.85 -2.02
N LEU A 487 17.13 3.18 -2.81
CA LEU A 487 18.51 3.21 -2.33
C LEU A 487 18.69 4.25 -1.23
N ARG A 488 18.10 5.45 -1.37
CA ARG A 488 18.16 6.49 -0.33
C ARG A 488 17.52 6.07 0.98
N MET A 489 16.45 5.27 0.93
CA MET A 489 15.89 4.70 2.16
C MET A 489 16.87 3.75 2.85
N LEU A 490 17.56 2.88 2.10
CA LEU A 490 18.59 1.99 2.65
C LEU A 490 19.79 2.75 3.19
N ASP A 491 20.20 3.82 2.51
CA ASP A 491 21.28 4.70 3.00
C ASP A 491 20.89 5.37 4.33
N ILE A 492 19.61 5.75 4.52
CA ILE A 492 19.11 6.27 5.81
C ILE A 492 19.12 5.18 6.88
N VAL A 493 18.77 3.93 6.54
CA VAL A 493 18.87 2.79 7.46
C VAL A 493 20.31 2.65 7.95
N LEU A 494 21.28 2.62 7.04
CA LEU A 494 22.70 2.55 7.42
C LEU A 494 23.15 3.76 8.25
N LEU A 495 22.66 4.96 7.92
CA LEU A 495 22.96 6.17 8.69
C LEU A 495 22.47 6.07 10.14
N CYS A 496 21.35 5.38 10.40
CA CYS A 496 20.83 5.18 11.75
C CYS A 496 21.77 4.36 12.64
N TYR A 497 22.65 3.54 12.07
CA TYR A 497 23.60 2.68 12.80
C TYR A 497 25.04 3.17 12.74
N ASN A 498 25.45 3.79 11.63
CA ASN A 498 26.83 4.20 11.40
C ASN A 498 27.09 5.69 11.70
N GLY A 499 26.05 6.51 11.84
CA GLY A 499 26.15 7.97 11.81
C GLY A 499 25.54 8.71 12.99
N VAL A 500 25.25 8.04 14.11
CA VAL A 500 24.58 8.60 15.29
C VAL A 500 25.19 8.13 16.60
#